data_AF-A0A183DVU7-F1
#
_entry.id   AF-A0A183DVU7-F1
#
_cell.length_a   1.000
_cell.length_b   1.000
_cell.length_c   1.000
_cell.angle_alpha   90.00
_cell.angle_beta   90.00
_cell.angle_gamma   90.00
#
_symmetry.space_group_name_H-M   'P 1'
#
loop_
_entity.id
_entity.type
_entity.pdbx_description
1 polymer ?
#
loop_
_entity_poly.entity_id
_entity_poly.type
_entity_poly.pdbx_seq_one_letter_code
_entity_poly.pdbx_strand_id
1 'polypeptide(L)'
;MIDNLGFFFCFRPNGTLLVGLRAVEQQEHNPLGTIYDAKRFIGKKFSADDPEFQDDKKRYPFKIDLDDEGSVYFTVPLESGKVKKIRPEEVGAIIIDYLRKAAEKKYRTKFKQGVISVPADFDDAQHCLFIKRDYFGIFSGIECRRVISEPTAAALAYGLHKKKGVQYIIVVDLGGGTLDVSILWLQGVMFMTIAMAGNNRLGGQDFNDRVQHHLMEFIRKNRGKALGDKGDIQQLRLAIEAAKIQLTTFPVTNIDSNLQSLGKFHYRVVILQFFLLTELTREEFEALNEDLLESVTEPIEAALNDAEITASDIDEIVLVGGSTRIPRVRSVLTREEFEALNEDLLESVTEPIEAALNDAEITASDIDEIVLVGGSTRIPRVRSVVGSYFGKAPNHGVNPELAVVTGAAVQAGVIGGGWPLQVCVFLLSKMKLTKVVLKCELP
;
A
#
# COMPACT_ATOMS: atom_id res chain seq x y z
N MET A 1 -12.73 -13.77 7.39
CA MET A 1 -11.82 -13.95 6.25
C MET A 1 -10.46 -14.34 6.83
N ILE A 2 -9.38 -14.47 6.06
CA ILE A 2 -8.06 -14.24 6.65
C ILE A 2 -7.82 -12.77 6.40
N ASP A 3 -7.77 -11.99 7.47
CA ASP A 3 -7.79 -10.54 7.35
C ASP A 3 -6.45 -10.06 6.77
N ASN A 4 -6.49 -9.11 5.84
CA ASN A 4 -5.33 -8.56 5.12
C ASN A 4 -4.42 -7.68 6.01
N LEU A 5 -4.48 -7.90 7.33
CA LEU A 5 -3.91 -7.09 8.42
C LEU A 5 -2.42 -7.38 8.66
N GLY A 6 -1.65 -7.19 7.59
CA GLY A 6 -0.19 -7.04 7.56
C GLY A 6 0.67 -8.22 8.05
N PHE A 7 1.98 -8.10 7.85
CA PHE A 7 2.99 -9.04 8.36
C PHE A 7 3.31 -8.78 9.85
N PHE A 8 2.27 -8.65 10.68
CA PHE A 8 2.41 -8.40 12.12
C PHE A 8 2.49 -9.70 12.92
N PHE A 9 3.46 -9.79 13.82
CA PHE A 9 3.48 -10.76 14.90
C PHE A 9 3.92 -10.13 16.22
N CYS A 10 3.51 -10.73 17.33
CA CYS A 10 3.89 -10.27 18.67
C CYS A 10 4.21 -11.46 19.56
N PHE A 11 5.37 -11.46 20.22
CA PHE A 11 5.57 -12.30 21.40
C PHE A 11 5.17 -11.51 22.64
N ARG A 12 4.19 -12.01 23.39
CA ARG A 12 3.89 -11.52 24.75
C ARG A 12 5.07 -11.82 25.68
N PRO A 13 5.21 -11.08 26.80
CA PRO A 13 6.28 -11.32 27.78
C PRO A 13 6.40 -12.78 28.23
N ASN A 14 5.28 -13.48 28.42
CA ASN A 14 5.22 -14.90 28.76
C ASN A 14 5.60 -15.88 27.61
N GLY A 15 6.06 -15.38 26.46
CA GLY A 15 6.43 -16.15 25.28
C GLY A 15 5.28 -16.54 24.34
N THR A 16 4.02 -16.16 24.65
CA THR A 16 2.87 -16.45 23.76
C THR A 16 2.97 -15.68 22.46
N LEU A 17 2.93 -16.39 21.33
CA LEU A 17 2.93 -15.80 19.99
C LEU A 17 1.50 -15.41 19.54
N LEU A 18 1.38 -14.20 19.00
CA LEU A 18 0.20 -13.67 18.30
C LEU A 18 0.60 -13.28 16.88
N VAL A 19 -0.35 -13.38 15.94
CA VAL A 19 -0.15 -13.10 14.50
C VAL A 19 -1.37 -12.31 13.98
N GLY A 20 -1.17 -11.42 13.00
CA GLY A 20 -2.21 -10.62 12.36
C GLY A 20 -2.82 -9.59 13.31
N LEU A 21 -4.14 -9.39 13.24
CA LEU A 21 -4.87 -8.38 14.05
C LEU A 21 -4.54 -8.45 15.55
N ARG A 22 -4.42 -9.66 16.12
CA ARG A 22 -4.08 -9.85 17.54
C ARG A 22 -2.67 -9.39 17.91
N ALA A 23 -1.77 -9.28 16.94
CA ALA A 23 -0.46 -8.66 17.13
C ALA A 23 -0.52 -7.14 16.96
N VAL A 24 -1.29 -6.63 15.97
CA VAL A 24 -1.56 -5.19 15.79
C VAL A 24 -2.13 -4.57 17.08
N GLU A 25 -3.08 -5.24 17.74
CA GLU A 25 -3.65 -4.87 19.04
C GLU A 25 -2.60 -4.70 20.17
N GLN A 26 -1.41 -5.27 20.03
CA GLN A 26 -0.32 -5.17 21.01
C GLN A 26 0.73 -4.12 20.67
N GLN A 27 0.69 -3.50 19.49
CA GLN A 27 1.76 -2.60 19.01
C GLN A 27 2.09 -1.47 20.00
N GLU A 28 1.08 -0.80 20.56
CA GLU A 28 1.30 0.29 21.53
C GLU A 28 1.57 -0.18 22.98
N HIS A 29 1.07 -1.36 23.35
CA HIS A 29 1.21 -1.93 24.70
C HIS A 29 2.51 -2.73 24.88
N ASN A 30 3.01 -3.33 23.80
CA ASN A 30 4.21 -4.16 23.73
C ASN A 30 5.00 -3.84 22.42
N PRO A 31 5.46 -2.59 22.25
CA PRO A 31 6.14 -2.17 21.02
C PRO A 31 7.49 -2.88 20.81
N LEU A 32 8.17 -3.28 21.88
CA LEU A 32 9.44 -4.03 21.80
C LEU A 32 9.25 -5.50 21.37
N GLY A 33 8.07 -6.07 21.66
CA GLY A 33 7.74 -7.46 21.35
C GLY A 33 6.82 -7.64 20.14
N THR A 34 6.36 -6.55 19.52
CA THR A 34 5.52 -6.54 18.32
C THR A 34 6.37 -6.13 17.12
N ILE A 35 6.55 -7.04 16.17
CA ILE A 35 7.39 -6.85 14.98
C ILE A 35 6.50 -6.88 13.74
N TYR A 36 6.82 -6.00 12.81
CA TYR A 36 6.16 -5.79 11.53
C TYR A 36 7.21 -5.43 10.46
N ASP A 37 6.80 -5.36 9.20
CA ASP A 37 7.65 -5.09 8.03
C ASP A 37 8.87 -6.01 7.86
N ALA A 38 8.91 -7.15 8.55
CA ALA A 38 10.04 -8.09 8.52
C ALA A 38 10.43 -8.52 7.09
N LYS A 39 9.48 -8.51 6.16
CA LYS A 39 9.67 -8.73 4.72
C LYS A 39 10.81 -7.89 4.11
N ARG A 40 10.99 -6.64 4.58
CA ARG A 40 12.03 -5.71 4.10
C ARG A 40 13.46 -6.21 4.34
N PHE A 41 13.66 -7.08 5.32
CA PHE A 41 14.98 -7.57 5.74
C PHE A 41 15.29 -9.01 5.30
N ILE A 42 14.34 -9.74 4.70
CA ILE A 42 14.51 -11.16 4.34
C ILE A 42 15.65 -11.32 3.34
N GLY A 43 16.66 -12.10 3.71
CA GLY A 43 17.85 -12.39 2.90
C GLY A 43 18.75 -11.20 2.55
N LYS A 44 18.45 -9.98 3.03
CA LYS A 44 19.35 -8.82 2.87
C LYS A 44 20.51 -8.91 3.86
N LYS A 45 21.68 -8.43 3.44
CA LYS A 45 22.86 -8.26 4.29
C LYS A 45 23.24 -6.78 4.34
N PHE A 46 23.61 -6.31 5.53
CA PHE A 46 23.99 -4.92 5.78
C PHE A 46 25.35 -4.87 6.46
N SER A 47 26.08 -3.76 6.29
CA SER A 47 27.18 -3.43 7.18
C SER A 47 26.67 -2.69 8.43
N ALA A 48 27.47 -2.63 9.50
CA ALA A 48 27.05 -1.98 10.74
C ALA A 48 26.91 -0.45 10.59
N ASP A 49 27.57 0.14 9.60
CA ASP A 49 27.61 1.56 9.23
C ASP A 49 26.67 1.94 8.07
N ASP A 50 25.91 0.98 7.53
CA ASP A 50 24.96 1.19 6.42
C ASP A 50 23.89 2.26 6.78
N PRO A 51 23.75 3.35 6.00
CA PRO A 51 22.79 4.42 6.29
C PRO A 51 21.32 3.99 6.28
N GLU A 52 20.90 3.07 5.39
CA GLU A 52 19.52 2.57 5.34
C GLU A 52 19.22 1.74 6.59
N PHE A 53 20.16 0.87 6.98
CA PHE A 53 20.03 0.08 8.21
C PHE A 53 20.01 0.95 9.47
N GLN A 54 20.79 2.04 9.51
CA GLN A 54 20.78 2.98 10.63
C GLN A 54 19.48 3.78 10.72
N ASP A 55 18.84 4.10 9.60
CA ASP A 55 17.51 4.72 9.58
C ASP A 55 16.42 3.73 10.01
N ASP A 56 16.45 2.49 9.55
CA ASP A 56 15.52 1.45 9.99
C ASP A 56 15.63 1.17 11.49
N LYS A 57 16.84 1.17 12.05
CA LYS A 57 17.07 1.10 13.50
C LYS A 57 16.43 2.23 14.31
N LYS A 58 16.20 3.41 13.71
CA LYS A 58 15.50 4.54 14.33
C LYS A 58 13.98 4.48 14.08
N ARG A 59 13.57 3.93 12.93
CA ARG A 59 12.17 3.82 12.49
C ARG A 59 11.34 2.89 13.38
N TYR A 60 11.92 1.77 13.79
CA TYR A 60 11.18 0.71 14.50
C TYR A 60 11.46 0.71 16.01
N PRO A 61 10.44 0.48 16.86
CA PRO A 61 10.63 0.43 18.31
C PRO A 61 11.24 -0.90 18.79
N PHE A 62 11.04 -1.99 18.06
CA PHE A 62 11.66 -3.29 18.34
C PHE A 62 13.13 -3.29 17.93
N LYS A 63 13.98 -4.01 18.68
CA LYS A 63 15.43 -3.98 18.46
C LYS A 63 15.81 -4.80 17.23
N ILE A 64 16.49 -4.15 16.29
CA ILE A 64 17.07 -4.77 15.08
C ILE A 64 18.59 -4.80 15.25
N ASP A 65 19.21 -5.96 15.03
CA ASP A 65 20.67 -6.17 15.11
C ASP A 65 21.15 -7.01 13.92
N LEU A 66 22.48 -7.05 13.72
CA LEU A 66 23.14 -7.90 12.72
C LEU A 66 23.87 -9.06 13.41
N ASP A 67 23.93 -10.21 12.75
CA ASP A 67 24.85 -11.29 13.09
C ASP A 67 26.26 -11.07 12.49
N ASP A 68 27.19 -11.96 12.81
CA ASP A 68 28.59 -11.85 12.39
C ASP A 68 28.79 -11.92 10.86
N GLU A 69 27.75 -12.34 10.12
CA GLU A 69 27.75 -12.34 8.65
C GLU A 69 26.98 -11.17 8.02
N GLY A 70 26.56 -10.18 8.82
CA GLY A 70 25.78 -9.02 8.37
C GLY A 70 24.28 -9.31 8.15
N SER A 71 23.76 -10.43 8.63
CA SER A 71 22.35 -10.82 8.44
C SER A 71 21.49 -10.29 9.60
N VAL A 72 20.28 -9.80 9.29
CA VAL A 72 19.38 -9.19 10.27
C VAL A 72 18.77 -10.22 11.23
N TYR A 73 18.66 -9.86 12.51
CA TYR A 73 17.73 -10.48 13.45
C TYR A 73 17.06 -9.44 14.36
N PHE A 74 15.86 -9.76 14.81
CA PHE A 74 15.12 -8.99 15.79
C PHE A 74 15.35 -9.56 17.20
N THR A 75 15.46 -8.70 18.20
CA THR A 75 15.56 -9.10 19.61
C THR A 75 14.30 -8.69 20.37
N VAL A 76 13.52 -9.68 20.79
CA VAL A 76 12.29 -9.49 21.58
C VAL A 76 12.54 -9.78 23.06
N PRO A 77 12.27 -8.83 23.98
CA PRO A 77 12.32 -9.09 25.42
C PRO A 77 11.16 -9.98 25.87
N LEU A 78 11.45 -10.89 26.80
CA LEU A 78 10.50 -11.78 27.47
C LEU A 78 10.60 -11.62 29.00
N GLU A 79 9.73 -12.30 29.73
CA GLU A 79 9.73 -12.35 31.19
C GLU A 79 11.06 -12.83 31.78
N SER A 80 11.34 -12.37 33.01
CA SER A 80 12.53 -12.72 33.78
C SER A 80 13.87 -12.43 33.08
N GLY A 81 13.92 -11.36 32.28
CA GLY A 81 15.14 -10.90 31.60
C GLY A 81 15.58 -11.79 30.43
N LYS A 82 14.76 -12.75 30.01
CA LYS A 82 15.03 -13.56 28.82
C LYS A 82 14.86 -12.72 27.56
N VAL A 83 15.64 -13.03 26.53
CA VAL A 83 15.47 -12.44 25.19
C VAL A 83 15.29 -13.55 24.16
N LYS A 84 14.43 -13.31 23.18
CA LYS A 84 14.27 -14.16 22.01
C LYS A 84 14.82 -13.43 20.79
N LYS A 85 15.84 -14.02 20.16
CA LYS A 85 16.26 -13.63 18.81
C LYS A 85 15.36 -14.34 17.79
N ILE A 86 15.00 -13.65 16.72
CA ILE A 86 14.23 -14.20 15.60
C ILE A 86 14.66 -13.53 14.29
N ARG A 87 14.94 -14.33 13.26
CA ARG A 87 15.33 -13.86 11.92
C ARG A 87 14.11 -13.52 11.06
N PRO A 88 14.21 -12.60 10.08
CA PRO A 88 13.13 -12.29 9.13
C PRO A 88 12.51 -13.51 8.44
N GLU A 89 13.31 -14.53 8.11
CA GLU A 89 12.84 -15.77 7.46
C GLU A 89 11.96 -16.61 8.40
N GLU A 90 12.28 -16.65 9.70
CA GLU A 90 11.46 -17.33 10.71
C GLU A 90 10.09 -16.66 10.86
N VAL A 91 10.03 -15.32 10.74
CA VAL A 91 8.79 -14.54 10.75
C VAL A 91 7.89 -14.95 9.58
N GLY A 92 8.44 -14.97 8.36
CA GLY A 92 7.72 -15.40 7.17
C GLY A 92 7.22 -16.85 7.28
N ALA A 93 8.05 -17.75 7.82
CA ALA A 93 7.68 -19.16 8.02
C ALA A 93 6.57 -19.34 9.06
N ILE A 94 6.60 -18.60 10.17
CA ILE A 94 5.55 -18.55 11.20
C ILE A 94 4.21 -18.09 10.61
N ILE A 95 4.23 -17.05 9.78
CA ILE A 95 3.02 -16.54 9.14
C ILE A 95 2.45 -17.58 8.16
N ILE A 96 3.30 -18.23 7.35
CA ILE A 96 2.85 -19.29 6.45
C ILE A 96 2.34 -20.53 7.20
N ASP A 97 2.95 -20.93 8.33
CA ASP A 97 2.41 -21.98 9.21
C ASP A 97 1.03 -21.62 9.78
N TYR A 98 0.82 -20.37 10.20
CA TYR A 98 -0.47 -19.87 10.68
C TYR A 98 -1.53 -19.92 9.56
N LEU A 99 -1.21 -19.42 8.36
CA LEU A 99 -2.07 -19.46 7.18
C LEU A 99 -2.42 -20.90 6.78
N ARG A 100 -1.41 -21.79 6.77
CA ARG A 100 -1.57 -23.22 6.49
C ARG A 100 -2.51 -23.85 7.51
N LYS A 101 -2.29 -23.69 8.81
CA LYS A 101 -3.16 -24.22 9.88
C LYS A 101 -4.59 -23.69 9.78
N ALA A 102 -4.78 -22.41 9.43
CA ALA A 102 -6.11 -21.85 9.19
C ALA A 102 -6.81 -22.50 7.98
N ALA A 103 -6.09 -22.71 6.87
CA ALA A 103 -6.59 -23.40 5.68
C ALA A 103 -6.90 -24.89 5.97
N GLU A 104 -6.01 -25.61 6.66
CA GLU A 104 -6.20 -27.01 7.05
C GLU A 104 -7.45 -27.17 7.92
N LYS A 105 -7.68 -26.26 8.88
CA LYS A 105 -8.88 -26.25 9.72
C LYS A 105 -10.15 -25.98 8.90
N LYS A 106 -10.09 -25.06 7.93
CA LYS A 106 -11.24 -24.71 7.08
C LYS A 106 -11.62 -25.84 6.12
N TYR A 107 -10.64 -26.42 5.43
CA TYR A 107 -10.86 -27.41 4.37
C TYR A 107 -10.74 -28.87 4.85
N ARG A 108 -10.40 -29.10 6.13
CA ARG A 108 -10.26 -30.43 6.76
C ARG A 108 -9.29 -31.36 6.04
N THR A 109 -8.27 -30.79 5.40
CA THR A 109 -7.22 -31.50 4.66
C THR A 109 -5.84 -31.00 5.09
N LYS A 110 -4.77 -31.69 4.67
CA LYS A 110 -3.38 -31.31 4.95
C LYS A 110 -2.73 -30.70 3.71
N PHE A 111 -2.10 -29.54 3.87
CA PHE A 111 -1.41 -28.84 2.79
C PHE A 111 0.10 -29.02 2.98
N LYS A 112 0.72 -29.89 2.17
CA LYS A 112 2.16 -30.21 2.25
C LYS A 112 3.03 -29.42 1.27
N GLN A 113 2.42 -28.85 0.23
CA GLN A 113 3.10 -28.19 -0.87
C GLN A 113 2.42 -26.86 -1.20
N GLY A 114 3.19 -25.85 -1.58
CA GLY A 114 2.68 -24.52 -1.92
C GLY A 114 3.56 -23.76 -2.91
N VAL A 115 3.00 -22.67 -3.43
CA VAL A 115 3.72 -21.64 -4.20
C VAL A 115 3.76 -20.38 -3.35
N ILE A 116 4.92 -19.75 -3.25
CA ILE A 116 5.14 -18.55 -2.43
C ILE A 116 5.38 -17.35 -3.35
N SER A 117 4.69 -16.24 -3.09
CA SER A 117 4.96 -14.97 -3.76
C SER A 117 6.06 -14.18 -3.03
N VAL A 118 6.92 -13.50 -3.78
CA VAL A 118 7.96 -12.60 -3.27
C VAL A 118 7.96 -11.28 -4.06
N PRO A 119 8.50 -10.18 -3.54
CA PRO A 119 8.72 -8.96 -4.31
C PRO A 119 9.47 -9.19 -5.62
N ALA A 120 9.42 -8.18 -6.51
CA ALA A 120 10.21 -8.20 -7.72
C ALA A 120 11.71 -7.92 -7.49
N ASP A 121 12.09 -7.32 -6.34
CA ASP A 121 13.49 -7.02 -5.99
C ASP A 121 14.27 -8.23 -5.47
N PHE A 122 13.64 -9.41 -5.34
CA PHE A 122 14.26 -10.59 -4.78
C PHE A 122 15.28 -11.22 -5.74
N ASP A 123 16.52 -11.35 -5.27
CA ASP A 123 17.63 -11.93 -6.03
C ASP A 123 17.63 -13.47 -6.02
N ASP A 124 18.49 -14.07 -6.84
CA ASP A 124 18.61 -15.53 -6.96
C ASP A 124 19.00 -16.22 -5.62
N ALA A 125 19.67 -15.50 -4.71
CA ALA A 125 20.03 -16.02 -3.39
C ALA A 125 18.80 -16.05 -2.46
N GLN A 126 17.99 -14.99 -2.47
CA GLN A 126 16.71 -14.91 -1.76
C GLN A 126 15.70 -15.93 -2.33
N HIS A 127 15.63 -16.11 -3.65
CA HIS A 127 14.88 -17.20 -4.27
C HIS A 127 15.38 -18.58 -3.80
N CYS A 128 16.69 -18.78 -3.68
CA CYS A 128 17.26 -20.00 -3.10
C CYS A 128 16.93 -20.18 -1.61
N LEU A 129 16.71 -19.12 -0.81
CA LEU A 129 16.33 -19.28 0.60
C LEU A 129 14.97 -19.98 0.77
N PHE A 130 13.99 -19.71 -0.10
CA PHE A 130 12.69 -20.39 -0.06
C PHE A 130 12.72 -21.80 -0.68
N ILE A 131 13.56 -22.03 -1.70
CA ILE A 131 13.58 -23.27 -2.47
C ILE A 131 14.56 -24.32 -1.90
N LYS A 132 15.74 -23.90 -1.40
CA LYS A 132 16.87 -24.78 -1.03
C LYS A 132 17.11 -24.90 0.47
N ARG A 133 16.25 -24.39 1.35
CA ARG A 133 16.42 -24.51 2.80
C ARG A 133 15.29 -25.28 3.46
N ASP A 134 15.64 -26.47 3.98
CA ASP A 134 14.83 -27.21 4.95
C ASP A 134 14.32 -26.30 6.07
N TYR A 135 15.09 -25.29 6.47
CA TYR A 135 14.72 -24.30 7.49
C TYR A 135 13.33 -23.68 7.24
N PHE A 136 13.04 -23.15 6.04
CA PHE A 136 11.73 -22.55 5.78
C PHE A 136 10.62 -23.62 5.81
N GLY A 137 10.86 -24.79 5.22
CA GLY A 137 9.91 -25.91 5.20
C GLY A 137 9.65 -26.52 6.58
N ILE A 138 10.65 -26.57 7.47
CA ILE A 138 10.57 -27.04 8.85
C ILE A 138 9.67 -26.11 9.67
N PHE A 139 9.88 -24.80 9.60
CA PHE A 139 9.09 -23.84 10.38
C PHE A 139 7.69 -23.60 9.83
N SER A 140 7.52 -23.58 8.50
CA SER A 140 6.21 -23.39 7.85
C SER A 140 5.36 -24.68 7.77
N GLY A 141 6.00 -25.84 7.78
CA GLY A 141 5.38 -27.14 7.53
C GLY A 141 4.94 -27.36 6.08
N ILE A 142 5.48 -26.61 5.10
CA ILE A 142 5.13 -26.70 3.68
C ILE A 142 6.38 -26.70 2.78
N GLU A 143 6.38 -27.58 1.77
CA GLU A 143 7.38 -27.59 0.70
C GLU A 143 7.06 -26.47 -0.31
N CYS A 144 7.97 -25.50 -0.47
CA CYS A 144 7.85 -24.46 -1.48
C CYS A 144 8.22 -25.04 -2.87
N ARG A 145 7.20 -25.43 -3.64
CA ARG A 145 7.36 -26.00 -4.99
C ARG A 145 7.88 -25.00 -6.01
N ARG A 146 7.56 -23.73 -5.81
CA ARG A 146 7.93 -22.62 -6.70
C ARG A 146 7.81 -21.30 -5.97
N VAL A 147 8.76 -20.41 -6.24
CA VAL A 147 8.65 -19.00 -5.92
C VAL A 147 8.22 -18.25 -7.19
N ILE A 148 7.33 -17.27 -7.04
CA ILE A 148 6.85 -16.40 -8.12
C ILE A 148 6.95 -14.94 -7.68
N SER A 149 7.36 -14.02 -8.56
CA SER A 149 7.33 -12.61 -8.20
C SER A 149 5.89 -12.08 -8.16
N GLU A 150 5.60 -11.20 -7.21
CA GLU A 150 4.30 -10.57 -6.97
C GLU A 150 3.69 -9.94 -8.25
N PRO A 151 4.42 -9.17 -9.08
CA PRO A 151 3.86 -8.66 -10.34
C PRO A 151 3.61 -9.76 -11.38
N THR A 152 4.45 -10.80 -11.47
CA THR A 152 4.19 -11.94 -12.36
C THR A 152 2.93 -12.69 -11.96
N ALA A 153 2.72 -12.87 -10.65
CA ALA A 153 1.50 -13.47 -10.11
C ALA A 153 0.28 -12.60 -10.45
N ALA A 154 0.35 -11.27 -10.26
CA ALA A 154 -0.71 -10.36 -10.66
C ALA A 154 -1.03 -10.47 -12.17
N ALA A 155 -0.03 -10.39 -13.06
CA ALA A 155 -0.24 -10.51 -14.50
C ALA A 155 -0.85 -11.87 -14.94
N LEU A 156 -0.50 -12.96 -14.26
CA LEU A 156 -1.16 -14.27 -14.44
C LEU A 156 -2.63 -14.24 -14.01
N ALA A 157 -2.95 -13.61 -12.87
CA ALA A 157 -4.32 -13.53 -12.35
C ALA A 157 -5.26 -12.74 -13.26
N TYR A 158 -4.76 -11.66 -13.88
CA TYR A 158 -5.49 -10.89 -14.90
C TYR A 158 -5.59 -11.63 -16.26
N GLY A 159 -5.01 -12.82 -16.40
CA GLY A 159 -5.12 -13.65 -17.61
C GLY A 159 -4.36 -13.10 -18.82
N LEU A 160 -3.45 -12.14 -18.62
CA LEU A 160 -2.85 -11.36 -19.72
C LEU A 160 -1.99 -12.22 -20.66
N HIS A 161 -1.47 -13.36 -20.17
CA HIS A 161 -0.78 -14.40 -20.95
C HIS A 161 -1.64 -15.03 -22.09
N LYS A 162 -2.94 -14.71 -22.17
CA LYS A 162 -3.86 -15.14 -23.25
C LYS A 162 -4.39 -13.98 -24.10
N LYS A 163 -4.12 -12.72 -23.72
CA LYS A 163 -4.69 -11.55 -24.40
C LYS A 163 -3.84 -11.21 -25.64
N LYS A 164 -4.47 -11.21 -26.82
CA LYS A 164 -3.80 -10.82 -28.06
C LYS A 164 -3.49 -9.32 -28.04
N GLY A 165 -2.33 -8.94 -28.57
CA GLY A 165 -1.91 -7.53 -28.62
C GLY A 165 -1.46 -6.97 -27.27
N VAL A 166 -1.02 -7.82 -26.34
CA VAL A 166 -0.32 -7.41 -25.12
C VAL A 166 1.12 -7.87 -25.22
N GLN A 167 2.06 -6.93 -25.16
CA GLN A 167 3.50 -7.14 -25.16
C GLN A 167 4.13 -6.54 -23.90
N TYR A 168 3.77 -5.32 -23.50
CA TYR A 168 4.26 -4.69 -22.27
C TYR A 168 3.12 -4.44 -21.27
N ILE A 169 3.37 -4.82 -20.02
CA ILE A 169 2.43 -4.68 -18.92
C ILE A 169 3.16 -3.94 -17.81
N ILE A 170 2.60 -2.83 -17.33
CA ILE A 170 3.05 -2.24 -16.08
C ILE A 170 2.22 -2.78 -14.92
N VAL A 171 2.88 -3.21 -13.87
CA VAL A 171 2.27 -3.56 -12.59
C VAL A 171 2.67 -2.49 -11.59
N VAL A 172 1.66 -1.89 -10.94
CA VAL A 172 1.81 -0.88 -9.90
C VAL A 172 1.20 -1.45 -8.62
N ASP A 173 2.04 -1.87 -7.68
CA ASP A 173 1.65 -2.39 -6.37
C ASP A 173 1.80 -1.30 -5.30
N LEU A 174 0.68 -0.70 -4.88
CA LEU A 174 0.67 0.26 -3.77
C LEU A 174 0.19 -0.48 -2.51
N GLY A 175 1.15 -0.94 -1.73
CA GLY A 175 0.94 -1.75 -0.55
C GLY A 175 0.61 -0.95 0.70
N GLY A 176 0.93 -1.54 1.86
CA GLY A 176 0.75 -0.93 3.18
C GLY A 176 1.80 0.13 3.53
N GLY A 177 3.01 0.05 2.96
CA GLY A 177 4.11 0.98 3.25
C GLY A 177 5.20 1.04 2.17
N THR A 178 4.95 0.46 1.00
CA THR A 178 5.80 0.56 -0.20
C THR A 178 4.93 0.74 -1.44
N LEU A 179 5.49 1.44 -2.43
CA LEU A 179 5.03 1.47 -3.80
C LEU A 179 6.07 0.73 -4.64
N ASP A 180 5.68 -0.34 -5.31
CA ASP A 180 6.54 -1.14 -6.16
C ASP A 180 5.99 -1.12 -7.59
N VAL A 181 6.81 -0.69 -8.56
CA VAL A 181 6.47 -0.63 -9.98
C VAL A 181 7.34 -1.61 -10.74
N SER A 182 6.72 -2.44 -11.59
CA SER A 182 7.41 -3.44 -12.40
C SER A 182 6.88 -3.43 -13.83
N ILE A 183 7.79 -3.36 -14.80
CA ILE A 183 7.45 -3.52 -16.21
C ILE A 183 7.75 -4.95 -16.62
N LEU A 184 6.71 -5.64 -17.07
CA LEU A 184 6.76 -7.01 -17.55
C LEU A 184 6.65 -7.02 -19.08
N TRP A 185 7.58 -7.72 -19.72
CA TRP A 185 7.49 -8.08 -21.13
C TRP A 185 6.91 -9.49 -21.27
N LEU A 186 5.86 -9.63 -22.09
CA LEU A 186 5.22 -10.91 -22.41
C LEU A 186 5.86 -11.50 -23.68
N GLN A 187 6.66 -12.55 -23.51
CA GLN A 187 7.21 -13.33 -24.62
C GLN A 187 6.47 -14.68 -24.72
N GLY A 188 5.51 -14.77 -25.65
CA GLY A 188 4.67 -15.96 -25.82
C GLY A 188 3.69 -16.14 -24.67
N VAL A 189 4.03 -17.01 -23.70
CA VAL A 189 3.26 -17.23 -22.46
C VAL A 189 4.06 -16.89 -21.19
N MET A 190 5.31 -16.43 -21.35
CA MET A 190 6.22 -16.13 -20.25
C MET A 190 6.27 -14.62 -20.02
N PHE A 191 6.09 -14.20 -18.76
CA PHE A 191 6.40 -12.84 -18.33
C PHE A 191 7.86 -12.76 -17.89
N MET A 192 8.55 -11.70 -18.31
CA MET A 192 9.88 -11.32 -17.84
C MET A 192 9.82 -9.90 -17.27
N THR A 193 10.24 -9.71 -16.02
CA THR A 193 10.49 -8.36 -15.50
C THR A 193 11.68 -7.77 -16.23
N ILE A 194 11.50 -6.64 -16.91
CA ILE A 194 12.57 -5.94 -17.64
C ILE A 194 13.05 -4.70 -16.90
N ALA A 195 12.18 -4.05 -16.13
CA ALA A 195 12.52 -2.95 -15.24
C ALA A 195 11.68 -2.99 -13.97
N MET A 196 12.22 -2.38 -12.92
CA MET A 196 11.55 -2.25 -11.63
C MET A 196 12.09 -1.01 -10.92
N ALA A 197 11.18 -0.27 -10.28
CA ALA A 197 11.50 0.85 -9.39
C ALA A 197 10.49 0.84 -8.23
N GLY A 198 10.74 1.63 -7.18
CA GLY A 198 9.82 1.70 -6.06
C GLY A 198 10.15 2.82 -5.08
N ASN A 199 9.23 3.03 -4.14
CA ASN A 199 9.36 4.00 -3.05
C ASN A 199 9.02 3.33 -1.71
N ASN A 200 10.05 3.16 -0.87
CA ASN A 200 9.98 2.51 0.46
C ASN A 200 9.36 3.38 1.57
N ARG A 201 8.82 4.56 1.20
CA ARG A 201 8.23 5.58 2.08
C ARG A 201 6.89 6.12 1.51
N LEU A 202 6.22 5.32 0.69
CA LEU A 202 4.94 5.64 0.06
C LEU A 202 4.02 4.42 0.04
N GLY A 203 3.05 4.37 0.95
CA GLY A 203 2.04 3.32 1.00
C GLY A 203 0.87 3.66 1.91
N GLY A 204 -0.01 2.68 2.12
CA GLY A 204 -1.25 2.81 2.87
C GLY A 204 -1.12 3.46 4.26
N GLN A 205 0.02 3.33 4.92
CA GLN A 205 0.30 3.86 6.25
C GLN A 205 0.68 5.35 6.21
N ASP A 206 1.39 5.82 5.19
CA ASP A 206 1.76 7.24 5.07
C ASP A 206 0.51 8.11 4.88
N PHE A 207 -0.48 7.63 4.11
CA PHE A 207 -1.81 8.25 4.03
C PHE A 207 -2.52 8.30 5.40
N ASN A 208 -2.38 7.26 6.23
CA ASN A 208 -2.96 7.24 7.58
C ASN A 208 -2.25 8.23 8.51
N ASP A 209 -0.92 8.28 8.48
CA ASP A 209 -0.12 9.08 9.40
C ASP A 209 -0.36 10.58 9.19
N ARG A 210 -0.66 11.02 7.96
CA ARG A 210 -1.10 12.41 7.68
C ARG A 210 -2.48 12.73 8.24
N VAL A 211 -3.45 11.84 8.04
CA VAL A 211 -4.78 11.98 8.66
C VAL A 211 -4.65 11.95 10.20
N GLN A 212 -3.77 11.10 10.76
CA GLN A 212 -3.49 11.05 12.19
C GLN A 212 -2.90 12.37 12.68
N HIS A 213 -1.90 12.93 11.98
CA HIS A 213 -1.30 14.21 12.33
C HIS A 213 -2.35 15.33 12.32
N HIS A 214 -3.15 15.45 11.26
CA HIS A 214 -4.24 16.42 11.15
C HIS A 214 -5.25 16.28 12.30
N LEU A 215 -5.66 15.05 12.64
CA LEU A 215 -6.62 14.82 13.73
C LEU A 215 -6.02 15.08 15.12
N MET A 216 -4.73 14.77 15.35
CA MET A 216 -4.03 15.09 16.60
C MET A 216 -3.85 16.61 16.77
N GLU A 217 -3.49 17.32 15.71
CA GLU A 217 -3.50 18.79 15.61
C GLU A 217 -4.87 19.37 15.95
N PHE A 218 -5.93 18.82 15.35
CA PHE A 218 -7.31 19.24 15.56
C PHE A 218 -7.75 19.03 17.03
N ILE A 219 -7.45 17.86 17.61
CA ILE A 219 -7.73 17.56 19.02
C ILE A 219 -6.99 18.55 19.94
N ARG A 220 -5.70 18.82 19.67
CA ARG A 220 -4.91 19.80 20.42
C ARG A 220 -5.52 21.20 20.38
N LYS A 221 -5.88 21.70 19.19
CA LYS A 221 -6.48 23.02 18.98
C LYS A 221 -7.85 23.16 19.66
N ASN A 222 -8.71 22.14 19.58
CA ASN A 222 -10.10 22.25 20.03
C ASN A 222 -10.38 21.78 21.46
N ARG A 223 -9.53 20.93 22.04
CA ARG A 223 -9.68 20.44 23.44
C ARG A 223 -8.58 20.95 24.38
N GLY A 224 -7.63 21.75 23.91
CA GLY A 224 -6.54 22.31 24.72
C GLY A 224 -5.57 21.27 25.30
N LYS A 225 -5.64 20.01 24.85
CA LYS A 225 -4.79 18.90 25.29
C LYS A 225 -4.36 18.10 24.07
N ALA A 226 -3.06 17.79 23.99
CA ALA A 226 -2.54 16.85 22.99
C ALA A 226 -2.96 15.43 23.35
N LEU A 227 -3.19 14.59 22.33
CA LEU A 227 -3.43 13.16 22.53
C LEU A 227 -2.09 12.47 22.82
N GLY A 228 -1.82 12.20 24.10
CA GLY A 228 -0.57 11.56 24.55
C GLY A 228 -0.75 10.13 25.07
N ASP A 229 -1.99 9.67 25.27
CA ASP A 229 -2.24 8.29 25.70
C ASP A 229 -2.06 7.30 24.53
N LYS A 230 -1.31 6.22 24.78
CA LYS A 230 -0.97 5.24 23.75
C LYS A 230 -2.15 4.36 23.32
N GLY A 231 -3.03 4.02 24.26
CA GLY A 231 -4.26 3.28 23.95
C GLY A 231 -5.17 4.10 23.04
N ASP A 232 -5.27 5.39 23.32
CA ASP A 232 -6.08 6.34 22.54
C ASP A 232 -5.50 6.60 21.15
N ILE A 233 -4.17 6.72 21.03
CA ILE A 233 -3.49 6.80 19.73
C ILE A 233 -3.76 5.54 18.90
N GLN A 234 -3.75 4.34 19.51
CA GLN A 234 -4.12 3.11 18.80
C GLN A 234 -5.58 3.10 18.35
N GLN A 235 -6.53 3.53 19.20
CA GLN A 235 -7.94 3.63 18.82
C GLN A 235 -8.15 4.62 17.67
N LEU A 236 -7.43 5.75 17.67
CA LEU A 236 -7.46 6.72 16.58
C LEU A 236 -6.93 6.11 15.28
N ARG A 237 -5.78 5.40 15.29
CA ARG A 237 -5.23 4.70 14.11
C ARG A 237 -6.19 3.69 13.51
N LEU A 238 -6.80 2.84 14.34
CA LEU A 238 -7.78 1.84 13.88
C LEU A 238 -9.01 2.48 13.22
N ALA A 239 -9.47 3.61 13.77
CA ALA A 239 -10.59 4.37 13.20
C ALA A 239 -10.21 5.09 11.89
N ILE A 240 -8.96 5.58 11.75
CA ILE A 240 -8.44 6.18 10.51
C ILE A 240 -8.34 5.14 9.39
N GLU A 241 -7.80 3.95 9.67
CA GLU A 241 -7.74 2.87 8.66
C GLU A 241 -9.14 2.51 8.14
N ALA A 242 -10.10 2.32 9.06
CA ALA A 242 -11.49 2.04 8.72
C ALA A 242 -12.15 3.18 7.91
N ALA A 243 -11.79 4.44 8.18
CA ALA A 243 -12.26 5.60 7.45
C ALA A 243 -11.64 5.68 6.04
N LYS A 244 -10.31 5.53 5.90
CA LYS A 244 -9.64 5.48 4.59
C LYS A 244 -10.25 4.41 3.70
N ILE A 245 -10.50 3.20 4.23
CA ILE A 245 -11.15 2.12 3.47
C ILE A 245 -12.55 2.54 3.01
N GLN A 246 -13.37 3.18 3.87
CA GLN A 246 -14.68 3.68 3.48
C GLN A 246 -14.62 4.79 2.41
N LEU A 247 -13.64 5.70 2.48
CA LEU A 247 -13.45 6.78 1.50
C LEU A 247 -13.13 6.29 0.08
N THR A 248 -12.61 5.06 -0.07
CA THR A 248 -12.44 4.44 -1.40
C THR A 248 -13.75 4.19 -2.13
N THR A 249 -14.86 4.02 -1.40
CA THR A 249 -16.19 3.69 -1.94
C THR A 249 -17.14 4.88 -1.81
N PHE A 250 -17.24 5.44 -0.61
CA PHE A 250 -18.12 6.56 -0.29
C PHE A 250 -17.33 7.87 -0.32
N PRO A 251 -17.93 9.03 -0.65
CA PRO A 251 -17.25 10.32 -0.58
C PRO A 251 -16.99 10.78 0.87
N VAL A 252 -17.44 10.02 1.86
CA VAL A 252 -17.76 10.47 3.21
C VAL A 252 -17.72 9.28 4.20
N THR A 253 -17.11 9.45 5.38
CA THR A 253 -17.00 8.41 6.44
C THR A 253 -16.90 8.98 7.86
N ASN A 254 -17.47 8.31 8.87
CA ASN A 254 -17.24 8.71 10.27
C ASN A 254 -15.92 8.13 10.81
N ILE A 255 -15.28 8.85 11.73
CA ILE A 255 -14.20 8.38 12.61
C ILE A 255 -14.76 8.40 14.04
N ASP A 256 -15.26 7.26 14.49
CA ASP A 256 -15.76 7.07 15.85
C ASP A 256 -14.72 6.32 16.69
N SER A 257 -14.22 6.95 17.76
CA SER A 257 -13.22 6.35 18.66
C SER A 257 -13.53 6.62 20.12
N ASN A 258 -13.41 5.60 20.97
CA ASN A 258 -13.66 5.73 22.41
C ASN A 258 -12.34 5.93 23.15
N LEU A 259 -11.93 7.20 23.28
CA LEU A 259 -10.65 7.58 23.86
C LEU A 259 -10.76 7.60 25.39
N GLN A 260 -9.97 6.82 26.10
CA GLN A 260 -9.97 6.71 27.56
C GLN A 260 -9.60 8.04 28.25
N SER A 261 -8.65 8.80 27.68
CA SER A 261 -8.21 10.08 28.25
C SER A 261 -9.12 11.27 27.93
N LEU A 262 -10.01 11.12 26.96
CA LEU A 262 -10.85 12.21 26.41
C LEU A 262 -12.36 11.88 26.35
N GLY A 263 -12.78 10.69 26.75
CA GLY A 263 -14.12 10.15 26.53
C GLY A 263 -14.41 9.84 25.06
N LYS A 264 -15.69 9.58 24.74
CA LYS A 264 -16.11 9.34 23.36
C LYS A 264 -15.73 10.51 22.44
N PHE A 265 -14.98 10.18 21.40
CA PHE A 265 -14.68 11.05 20.28
C PHE A 265 -15.54 10.62 19.09
N HIS A 266 -16.38 11.54 18.61
CA HIS A 266 -17.26 11.34 17.48
C HIS A 266 -16.92 12.38 16.43
N TYR A 267 -16.46 11.92 15.28
CA TYR A 267 -16.12 12.74 14.13
C TYR A 267 -16.96 12.22 12.96
N ARG A 268 -17.96 13.01 12.56
CA ARG A 268 -19.05 12.56 11.68
C ARG A 268 -18.92 13.24 10.34
N VAL A 269 -19.21 12.51 9.26
CA VAL A 269 -19.15 13.04 7.89
C VAL A 269 -20.48 12.72 7.20
N VAL A 270 -21.04 13.72 6.52
CA VAL A 270 -22.35 13.68 5.83
C VAL A 270 -22.33 14.68 4.68
N ILE A 271 -22.74 14.27 3.48
CA ILE A 271 -23.19 15.21 2.43
C ILE A 271 -24.62 15.62 2.78
N LEU A 272 -24.88 16.92 2.91
CA LEU A 272 -26.24 17.43 3.09
C LEU A 272 -26.96 17.54 1.74
N GLN A 273 -28.08 16.82 1.63
CA GLN A 273 -29.12 17.08 0.64
C GLN A 273 -30.38 17.45 1.42
N PHE A 274 -30.70 18.77 1.49
CA PHE A 274 -31.95 19.43 1.98
C PHE A 274 -32.64 18.88 3.27
N PHE A 275 -33.07 19.65 4.28
CA PHE A 275 -33.74 20.98 4.27
C PHE A 275 -33.87 21.55 5.72
N LEU A 276 -34.11 22.88 5.87
CA LEU A 276 -34.60 23.64 7.05
C LEU A 276 -33.70 23.71 8.33
N LEU A 277 -33.52 24.84 9.04
CA LEU A 277 -33.92 26.26 8.84
C LEU A 277 -33.06 27.21 9.73
N THR A 278 -33.09 28.52 9.41
CA THR A 278 -32.61 29.76 10.09
C THR A 278 -31.35 30.40 9.49
N GLU A 279 -31.45 31.71 9.27
CA GLU A 279 -30.76 32.43 8.17
C GLU A 279 -29.67 33.39 8.67
N LEU A 280 -28.62 33.54 7.85
CA LEU A 280 -27.74 34.71 7.79
C LEU A 280 -28.18 35.52 6.55
N THR A 281 -28.36 36.83 6.65
CA THR A 281 -28.83 37.61 5.49
C THR A 281 -27.71 37.88 4.49
N ARG A 282 -28.08 38.06 3.21
CA ARG A 282 -27.12 38.34 2.14
C ARG A 282 -26.33 39.63 2.39
N GLU A 283 -26.99 40.68 2.88
CA GLU A 283 -26.38 41.97 3.17
C GLU A 283 -25.34 41.88 4.31
N GLU A 284 -25.57 41.04 5.33
CA GLU A 284 -24.58 40.75 6.38
C GLU A 284 -23.38 39.94 5.86
N PHE A 285 -23.58 39.10 4.84
CA PHE A 285 -22.51 38.34 4.21
C PHE A 285 -21.66 39.21 3.26
N GLU A 286 -22.29 40.06 2.45
CA GLU A 286 -21.61 40.92 1.48
C GLU A 286 -20.77 42.00 2.18
N ALA A 287 -21.30 42.65 3.24
CA ALA A 287 -20.55 43.61 4.04
C ALA A 287 -19.37 43.02 4.85
N LEU A 288 -19.29 41.69 4.98
CA LEU A 288 -18.18 40.98 5.65
C LEU A 288 -17.05 40.53 4.71
N ASN A 289 -17.19 40.76 3.40
CA ASN A 289 -16.21 40.34 2.38
C ASN A 289 -15.99 41.40 1.29
N GLU A 290 -16.40 42.66 1.51
CA GLU A 290 -16.28 43.77 0.54
C GLU A 290 -14.83 44.00 0.10
N ASP A 291 -13.87 43.90 1.04
CA ASP A 291 -12.42 43.96 0.82
C ASP A 291 -11.86 42.79 -0.02
N LEU A 292 -12.48 41.61 0.09
CA LEU A 292 -12.15 40.43 -0.72
C LEU A 292 -12.83 40.47 -2.10
N LEU A 293 -13.89 41.26 -2.28
CA LEU A 293 -14.59 41.39 -3.56
C LEU A 293 -13.92 42.45 -4.46
N GLU A 294 -13.48 43.58 -3.90
CA GLU A 294 -12.74 44.61 -4.66
C GLU A 294 -11.36 44.15 -5.14
N SER A 295 -10.74 43.16 -4.48
CA SER A 295 -9.39 42.66 -4.82
C SER A 295 -9.36 41.56 -5.90
N VAL A 296 -10.52 41.11 -6.40
CA VAL A 296 -10.64 40.03 -7.39
C VAL A 296 -10.92 40.55 -8.81
N THR A 297 -11.36 41.79 -8.96
CA THR A 297 -11.63 42.41 -10.27
C THR A 297 -10.36 42.84 -11.01
N GLU A 298 -9.37 43.45 -10.34
CA GLU A 298 -8.12 43.89 -10.99
C GLU A 298 -7.38 42.78 -11.75
N PRO A 299 -7.18 41.55 -11.21
CA PRO A 299 -6.53 40.47 -11.94
C PRO A 299 -7.33 39.96 -13.15
N ILE A 300 -8.67 40.03 -13.07
CA ILE A 300 -9.56 39.56 -14.15
C ILE A 300 -9.57 40.57 -15.29
N GLU A 301 -9.65 41.87 -15.00
CA GLU A 301 -9.54 42.92 -16.02
C GLU A 301 -8.15 42.95 -16.66
N ALA A 302 -7.08 42.71 -15.90
CA ALA A 302 -5.74 42.56 -16.46
C ALA A 302 -5.65 41.36 -17.41
N ALA A 303 -6.15 40.18 -17.00
CA ALA A 303 -6.12 38.96 -17.81
C ALA A 303 -6.98 39.04 -19.09
N LEU A 304 -8.11 39.76 -19.06
CA LEU A 304 -8.96 39.98 -20.23
C LEU A 304 -8.33 40.96 -21.22
N ASN A 305 -7.66 42.01 -20.73
CA ASN A 305 -6.94 42.96 -21.59
C ASN A 305 -5.69 42.33 -22.24
N ASP A 306 -4.90 41.54 -21.50
CA ASP A 306 -3.72 40.84 -22.04
C ASP A 306 -4.08 39.78 -23.12
N ALA A 307 -5.33 39.32 -23.13
CA ALA A 307 -5.84 38.31 -24.06
C ALA A 307 -6.65 38.89 -25.24
N GLU A 308 -6.78 40.22 -25.35
CA GLU A 308 -7.56 40.95 -26.38
C GLU A 308 -9.02 40.46 -26.58
N ILE A 309 -9.65 39.90 -25.54
CA ILE A 309 -11.02 39.36 -25.57
C ILE A 309 -11.99 40.21 -24.74
N THR A 310 -13.22 40.34 -25.23
CA THR A 310 -14.26 41.10 -24.54
C THR A 310 -15.16 40.18 -23.71
N ALA A 311 -15.81 40.71 -22.67
CA ALA A 311 -16.73 39.92 -21.83
C ALA A 311 -17.95 39.34 -22.59
N SER A 312 -18.19 39.80 -23.82
CA SER A 312 -19.17 39.24 -24.77
C SER A 312 -18.73 37.95 -25.48
N ASP A 313 -17.46 37.56 -25.40
CA ASP A 313 -16.89 36.39 -26.08
C ASP A 313 -16.87 35.12 -25.20
N ILE A 314 -17.52 35.15 -24.03
CA ILE A 314 -17.53 34.07 -23.04
C ILE A 314 -18.90 33.40 -23.00
N ASP A 315 -19.03 32.25 -23.69
CA ASP A 315 -20.31 31.55 -23.87
C ASP A 315 -20.91 30.92 -22.60
N GLU A 316 -20.11 30.61 -21.56
CA GLU A 316 -20.64 30.19 -20.25
C GLU A 316 -19.65 30.46 -19.11
N ILE A 317 -20.13 31.08 -18.02
CA ILE A 317 -19.39 31.19 -16.75
C ILE A 317 -20.16 30.44 -15.66
N VAL A 318 -19.64 29.28 -15.26
CA VAL A 318 -20.18 28.49 -14.15
C VAL A 318 -19.55 28.95 -12.84
N LEU A 319 -20.17 29.94 -12.19
CA LEU A 319 -19.83 30.34 -10.82
C LEU A 319 -20.55 29.46 -9.80
N VAL A 320 -19.81 28.95 -8.81
CA VAL A 320 -20.37 28.29 -7.62
C VAL A 320 -19.75 28.89 -6.35
N GLY A 321 -20.43 29.88 -5.75
CA GLY A 321 -20.14 30.37 -4.39
C GLY A 321 -20.84 29.52 -3.31
N GLY A 322 -20.67 29.74 -1.99
CA GLY A 322 -19.95 30.78 -1.23
C GLY A 322 -19.67 30.28 0.21
N SER A 323 -19.30 31.16 1.16
CA SER A 323 -18.50 30.75 2.34
C SER A 323 -19.16 30.87 3.75
N THR A 324 -18.65 30.06 4.71
CA THR A 324 -18.81 30.14 6.20
C THR A 324 -20.21 29.85 6.79
N ARG A 325 -20.54 29.84 8.10
CA ARG A 325 -19.88 30.13 9.43
C ARG A 325 -20.44 29.14 10.51
N ILE A 326 -20.18 29.26 11.84
CA ILE A 326 -20.40 28.17 12.87
C ILE A 326 -21.02 28.68 14.21
N PRO A 327 -21.82 27.86 14.96
CA PRO A 327 -21.52 27.65 16.39
C PRO A 327 -21.80 26.23 16.96
N ARG A 328 -20.83 25.30 16.84
CA ARG A 328 -20.39 24.30 17.84
C ARG A 328 -19.43 23.31 17.17
N VAL A 329 -18.20 23.20 17.69
CA VAL A 329 -17.11 22.42 17.08
C VAL A 329 -17.52 20.97 16.80
N ARG A 330 -17.65 20.66 15.51
CA ARG A 330 -17.67 19.32 14.90
C ARG A 330 -16.89 19.42 13.60
N SER A 331 -15.98 18.49 13.38
CA SER A 331 -15.16 18.41 12.17
C SER A 331 -15.48 17.15 11.38
N VAL A 332 -15.09 17.20 10.11
CA VAL A 332 -15.53 16.37 9.00
C VAL A 332 -14.28 16.06 8.17
N LEU A 333 -14.12 14.84 7.65
CA LEU A 333 -13.08 14.47 6.68
C LEU A 333 -13.77 13.96 5.42
N THR A 334 -13.85 14.83 4.43
CA THR A 334 -14.33 14.51 3.08
C THR A 334 -13.28 13.75 2.28
N ARG A 335 -13.67 13.18 1.13
CA ARG A 335 -12.71 12.63 0.18
C ARG A 335 -11.77 13.72 -0.34
N GLU A 336 -12.31 14.91 -0.58
CA GLU A 336 -11.60 16.06 -1.12
C GLU A 336 -10.52 16.54 -0.13
N GLU A 337 -10.84 16.63 1.17
CA GLU A 337 -9.84 16.91 2.21
C GLU A 337 -8.82 15.78 2.37
N PHE A 338 -9.23 14.51 2.25
CA PHE A 338 -8.29 13.38 2.24
C PHE A 338 -7.33 13.44 1.04
N GLU A 339 -7.81 13.77 -0.16
CA GLU A 339 -6.98 13.88 -1.35
C GLU A 339 -6.04 15.09 -1.24
N ALA A 340 -6.51 16.25 -0.77
CA ALA A 340 -5.68 17.44 -0.55
C ALA A 340 -4.60 17.22 0.53
N LEU A 341 -4.91 16.53 1.64
CA LEU A 341 -3.91 16.16 2.67
C LEU A 341 -2.82 15.22 2.15
N ASN A 342 -3.05 14.56 1.00
CA ASN A 342 -2.19 13.53 0.45
C ASN A 342 -1.70 13.86 -0.98
N GLU A 343 -1.88 15.09 -1.45
CA GLU A 343 -1.66 15.48 -2.84
C GLU A 343 -0.24 15.14 -3.33
N ASP A 344 0.80 15.49 -2.57
CA ASP A 344 2.19 15.16 -2.90
C ASP A 344 2.52 13.65 -2.78
N LEU A 345 1.80 12.86 -1.96
CA LEU A 345 1.90 11.38 -2.00
C LEU A 345 1.20 10.79 -3.23
N LEU A 346 0.20 11.49 -3.78
CA LEU A 346 -0.54 11.07 -4.96
C LEU A 346 0.23 11.44 -6.23
N GLU A 347 0.90 12.60 -6.25
CA GLU A 347 1.80 13.04 -7.33
C GLU A 347 3.06 12.18 -7.40
N SER A 348 3.74 11.92 -6.26
CA SER A 348 4.94 11.08 -6.21
C SER A 348 4.74 9.60 -6.57
N VAL A 349 3.52 9.18 -6.93
CA VAL A 349 3.26 7.88 -7.60
C VAL A 349 3.90 7.81 -8.99
N THR A 350 4.13 8.94 -9.68
CA THR A 350 4.70 8.93 -11.03
C THR A 350 6.22 8.74 -11.04
N GLU A 351 6.96 9.14 -10.01
CA GLU A 351 8.43 9.06 -10.01
C GLU A 351 8.95 7.61 -10.20
N PRO A 352 8.41 6.58 -9.51
CA PRO A 352 8.81 5.19 -9.75
C PRO A 352 8.32 4.66 -11.11
N ILE A 353 7.24 5.23 -11.66
CA ILE A 353 6.75 4.88 -13.00
C ILE A 353 7.73 5.38 -14.07
N GLU A 354 8.14 6.64 -13.98
CA GLU A 354 9.15 7.24 -14.84
C GLU A 354 10.50 6.52 -14.74
N ALA A 355 10.95 6.23 -13.52
CA ALA A 355 12.18 5.47 -13.29
C ALA A 355 12.12 4.08 -13.94
N ALA A 356 11.02 3.34 -13.79
CA ALA A 356 10.86 2.02 -14.41
C ALA A 356 10.80 2.09 -15.94
N LEU A 357 10.11 3.08 -16.52
CA LEU A 357 10.04 3.28 -17.98
C LEU A 357 11.43 3.59 -18.57
N ASN A 358 12.18 4.46 -17.90
CA ASN A 358 13.57 4.79 -18.27
C ASN A 358 14.50 3.57 -18.18
N ASP A 359 14.43 2.77 -17.10
CA ASP A 359 15.22 1.54 -16.95
C ASP A 359 14.86 0.46 -17.99
N ALA A 360 13.62 0.48 -18.51
CA ALA A 360 13.16 -0.41 -19.57
C ALA A 360 13.47 0.09 -21.00
N GLU A 361 14.00 1.31 -21.15
CA GLU A 361 14.19 2.00 -22.44
C GLU A 361 12.89 2.11 -23.28
N ILE A 362 11.71 2.30 -22.64
CA ILE A 362 10.40 2.45 -23.32
C ILE A 362 9.61 3.68 -22.83
N THR A 363 8.54 4.05 -23.55
CA THR A 363 7.66 5.19 -23.21
C THR A 363 6.34 4.74 -22.60
N ALA A 364 5.58 5.68 -22.01
CA ALA A 364 4.22 5.43 -21.55
C ALA A 364 3.28 4.91 -22.66
N SER A 365 3.54 5.27 -23.93
CA SER A 365 2.73 4.83 -25.06
C SER A 365 2.94 3.37 -25.47
N ASP A 366 4.05 2.75 -25.03
CA ASP A 366 4.37 1.34 -25.29
C ASP A 366 3.65 0.38 -24.33
N ILE A 367 2.93 0.89 -23.31
CA ILE A 367 2.25 0.08 -22.29
C ILE A 367 0.85 -0.40 -22.75
N ASP A 368 0.73 -1.71 -22.97
CA ASP A 368 -0.51 -2.34 -23.42
C ASP A 368 -1.52 -2.55 -22.29
N GLU A 369 -1.07 -2.83 -21.06
CA GLU A 369 -1.96 -3.03 -19.90
C GLU A 369 -1.36 -2.43 -18.63
N ILE A 370 -2.22 -1.81 -17.82
CA ILE A 370 -1.90 -1.28 -16.50
C ILE A 370 -2.60 -2.14 -15.46
N VAL A 371 -1.83 -2.82 -14.62
CA VAL A 371 -2.29 -3.72 -13.57
C VAL A 371 -2.06 -3.06 -12.22
N LEU A 372 -3.14 -2.83 -11.46
CA LEU A 372 -3.05 -2.29 -10.11
C LEU A 372 -3.11 -3.44 -9.08
N VAL A 373 -2.22 -3.39 -8.09
CA VAL A 373 -2.07 -4.38 -7.03
C VAL A 373 -1.99 -3.67 -5.68
N GLY A 374 -2.37 -4.35 -4.60
CA GLY A 374 -2.33 -3.78 -3.25
C GLY A 374 -3.56 -2.95 -2.92
N GLY A 375 -3.95 -2.94 -1.64
CA GLY A 375 -5.22 -2.35 -1.19
C GLY A 375 -5.31 -0.84 -1.40
N SER A 376 -4.19 -0.13 -1.34
CA SER A 376 -4.14 1.33 -1.47
C SER A 376 -4.46 1.81 -2.89
N THR A 377 -4.27 0.96 -3.92
CA THR A 377 -4.72 1.26 -5.30
C THR A 377 -6.25 1.29 -5.47
N ARG A 378 -7.03 1.03 -4.42
CA ARG A 378 -8.47 1.32 -4.39
C ARG A 378 -8.79 2.81 -4.30
N ILE A 379 -7.87 3.65 -3.83
CA ILE A 379 -8.07 5.10 -3.73
C ILE A 379 -8.35 5.66 -5.14
N PRO A 380 -9.50 6.31 -5.38
CA PRO A 380 -9.88 6.79 -6.71
C PRO A 380 -8.84 7.70 -7.36
N ARG A 381 -8.24 8.61 -6.58
CA ARG A 381 -7.19 9.51 -7.04
C ARG A 381 -5.91 8.81 -7.49
N VAL A 382 -5.47 7.73 -6.82
CA VAL A 382 -4.34 6.90 -7.29
C VAL A 382 -4.63 6.32 -8.67
N ARG A 383 -5.85 5.79 -8.89
CA ARG A 383 -6.28 5.26 -10.20
C ARG A 383 -6.34 6.34 -11.26
N SER A 384 -6.79 7.53 -10.89
CA SER A 384 -6.87 8.70 -11.77
C SER A 384 -5.49 9.21 -12.17
N VAL A 385 -4.54 9.33 -11.24
CA VAL A 385 -3.15 9.75 -11.53
C VAL A 385 -2.50 8.76 -12.48
N VAL A 386 -2.47 7.47 -12.14
CA VAL A 386 -1.87 6.43 -12.99
C VAL A 386 -2.58 6.37 -14.36
N GLY A 387 -3.90 6.44 -14.39
CA GLY A 387 -4.66 6.41 -15.64
C GLY A 387 -4.44 7.63 -16.53
N SER A 388 -4.25 8.82 -15.95
CA SER A 388 -3.97 10.06 -16.68
C SER A 388 -2.55 10.06 -17.22
N TYR A 389 -1.57 9.61 -16.42
CA TYR A 389 -0.16 9.49 -16.83
C TYR A 389 0.00 8.63 -18.10
N PHE A 390 -0.70 7.50 -18.18
CA PHE A 390 -0.70 6.62 -19.36
C PHE A 390 -1.72 6.97 -20.45
N GLY A 391 -2.57 7.99 -20.24
CA GLY A 391 -3.72 8.28 -21.11
C GLY A 391 -4.72 7.12 -21.26
N LYS A 392 -4.76 6.20 -20.29
CA LYS A 392 -5.41 4.88 -20.42
C LYS A 392 -5.92 4.37 -19.08
N ALA A 393 -7.17 3.90 -19.05
CA ALA A 393 -7.78 3.39 -17.83
C ALA A 393 -7.07 2.10 -17.31
N PRO A 394 -6.76 2.00 -16.00
CA PRO A 394 -6.20 0.78 -15.42
C PRO A 394 -7.17 -0.41 -15.47
N ASN A 395 -6.64 -1.63 -15.53
CA ASN A 395 -7.45 -2.83 -15.60
C ASN A 395 -8.12 -3.14 -14.24
N HIS A 396 -9.42 -3.42 -14.27
CA HIS A 396 -10.25 -3.69 -13.08
C HIS A 396 -10.83 -5.11 -13.03
N GLY A 397 -10.40 -6.01 -13.92
CA GLY A 397 -10.92 -7.38 -14.03
C GLY A 397 -10.62 -8.30 -12.85
N VAL A 398 -9.70 -7.93 -11.97
CA VAL A 398 -9.32 -8.68 -10.76
C VAL A 398 -9.30 -7.73 -9.55
N ASN A 399 -9.61 -8.27 -8.37
CA ASN A 399 -9.48 -7.54 -7.12
C ASN A 399 -7.98 -7.32 -6.80
N PRO A 400 -7.49 -6.06 -6.67
CA PRO A 400 -6.07 -5.75 -6.50
C PRO A 400 -5.45 -6.37 -5.25
N GLU A 401 -6.24 -6.58 -4.19
CA GLU A 401 -5.80 -7.27 -2.96
C GLU A 401 -5.65 -8.78 -3.11
N LEU A 402 -6.31 -9.38 -4.12
CA LEU A 402 -6.30 -10.82 -4.35
C LEU A 402 -5.49 -11.21 -5.59
N ALA A 403 -5.07 -10.26 -6.43
CA ALA A 403 -4.36 -10.52 -7.68
C ALA A 403 -3.14 -11.42 -7.50
N VAL A 404 -2.26 -11.09 -6.54
CA VAL A 404 -1.06 -11.88 -6.22
C VAL A 404 -1.41 -13.32 -5.80
N VAL A 405 -2.32 -13.49 -4.83
CA VAL A 405 -2.66 -14.84 -4.32
C VAL A 405 -3.43 -15.67 -5.34
N THR A 406 -4.28 -15.05 -6.17
CA THR A 406 -4.91 -15.71 -7.32
C THR A 406 -3.87 -16.17 -8.33
N GLY A 407 -2.86 -15.34 -8.62
CA GLY A 407 -1.76 -15.70 -9.52
C GLY A 407 -0.91 -16.87 -9.00
N ALA A 408 -0.53 -16.82 -7.73
CA ALA A 408 0.18 -17.90 -7.06
C ALA A 408 -0.66 -19.20 -7.03
N ALA A 409 -1.98 -19.10 -6.87
CA ALA A 409 -2.90 -20.25 -6.96
C ALA A 409 -3.01 -20.83 -8.38
N VAL A 410 -3.03 -19.98 -9.43
CA VAL A 410 -2.95 -20.42 -10.84
C VAL A 410 -1.62 -21.17 -11.08
N GLN A 411 -0.50 -20.62 -10.62
CA GLN A 411 0.82 -21.27 -10.72
C GLN A 411 0.86 -22.60 -9.95
N ALA A 412 0.22 -22.69 -8.78
CA ALA A 412 0.09 -23.93 -8.02
C ALA A 412 -0.78 -24.97 -8.77
N GLY A 413 -1.88 -24.56 -9.40
CA GLY A 413 -2.72 -25.40 -10.24
C GLY A 413 -2.01 -25.94 -11.48
N VAL A 414 -1.16 -25.12 -12.10
CA VAL A 414 -0.23 -25.50 -13.17
C VAL A 414 0.75 -26.57 -12.70
N ILE A 415 1.45 -26.35 -11.59
CA ILE A 415 2.45 -27.31 -11.05
C ILE A 415 1.79 -28.61 -10.60
N GLY A 416 0.56 -28.55 -10.08
CA GLY A 416 -0.24 -29.71 -9.70
C GLY A 416 -0.88 -30.47 -10.86
N GLY A 417 -0.64 -30.06 -12.12
CA GLY A 417 -1.23 -30.69 -13.31
C GLY A 417 -2.73 -30.47 -13.48
N GLY A 418 -3.35 -29.61 -12.66
CA GLY A 418 -4.78 -29.30 -12.74
C GLY A 418 -5.14 -28.30 -13.84
N TRP A 419 -4.14 -27.63 -14.43
CA TRP A 419 -4.29 -26.67 -15.53
C TRP A 419 -3.37 -27.06 -16.70
N PRO A 420 -3.86 -27.05 -17.97
CA PRO A 420 -3.10 -27.48 -19.15
C PRO A 420 -2.13 -26.39 -19.66
N LEU A 421 -1.35 -25.82 -18.76
CA LEU A 421 -0.46 -24.68 -19.03
C LEU A 421 0.94 -25.00 -18.51
N GLN A 422 1.92 -25.15 -19.41
CA GLN A 422 3.34 -25.18 -19.04
C GLN A 422 3.89 -23.75 -19.10
N VAL A 423 3.76 -23.01 -17.99
CA VAL A 423 4.39 -21.69 -17.84
C VAL A 423 5.72 -21.84 -17.13
N CYS A 424 6.81 -21.74 -17.88
CA CYS A 424 8.14 -21.52 -17.34
C CYS A 424 8.37 -20.02 -17.18
N VAL A 425 9.02 -19.63 -16.08
CA VAL A 425 9.50 -18.26 -15.83
C VAL A 425 10.98 -18.36 -15.48
N PHE A 426 11.80 -17.50 -16.09
CA PHE A 426 13.22 -17.39 -15.78
C PHE A 426 13.52 -15.93 -15.41
N LEU A 427 14.20 -15.73 -14.28
CA LEU A 427 14.90 -14.48 -14.02
C LEU A 427 16.18 -14.50 -14.85
N LEU A 428 16.38 -13.43 -15.62
CA LEU A 428 17.63 -13.17 -16.34
C LEU A 428 18.22 -11.91 -15.72
N SER A 429 19.43 -12.02 -15.19
CA SER A 429 20.16 -10.87 -14.62
C SER A 429 20.44 -9.81 -15.69
N LYS A 430 20.77 -8.57 -15.28
CA LYS A 430 21.00 -7.38 -16.15
C LYS A 430 22.20 -7.54 -17.12
N MET A 431 22.10 -8.48 -18.07
CA MET A 431 22.98 -8.62 -19.23
C MET A 431 22.26 -8.11 -20.48
N LYS A 432 22.99 -7.40 -21.36
CA LYS A 432 22.46 -6.98 -22.67
C LYS A 432 22.31 -8.19 -23.61
N LEU A 433 21.23 -8.94 -23.43
CA LEU A 433 20.88 -10.13 -24.20
C LEU A 433 20.23 -9.73 -25.52
N THR A 434 21.02 -9.76 -26.61
CA THR A 434 20.52 -9.49 -27.97
C THR A 434 19.70 -10.65 -28.55
N LYS A 435 19.77 -11.85 -27.97
CA LYS A 435 18.99 -13.03 -28.39
C LYS A 435 18.91 -14.09 -27.29
N VAL A 436 17.70 -14.56 -26.98
CA VAL A 436 17.46 -15.76 -26.16
C VAL A 436 16.94 -16.87 -27.08
N VAL A 437 17.50 -18.08 -26.97
CA VAL A 437 17.08 -19.26 -27.74
C VAL A 437 16.69 -20.38 -26.79
N LEU A 438 15.39 -20.61 -26.66
CA LEU A 438 14.84 -21.74 -25.91
C LEU A 438 14.76 -22.97 -26.81
N LYS A 439 15.62 -23.96 -26.59
CA LYS A 439 15.45 -25.31 -27.13
C LYS A 439 14.57 -26.11 -26.17
N CYS A 440 13.37 -26.47 -26.62
CA CYS A 440 12.55 -27.47 -25.95
C CYS A 440 12.87 -28.83 -26.57
N GLU A 441 13.65 -29.65 -25.87
CA GLU A 441 13.82 -31.07 -26.19
C GLU A 441 12.74 -31.84 -25.42
N LEU A 442 11.71 -32.29 -26.15
CA LEU A 442 10.72 -33.22 -25.63
C LEU A 442 11.31 -34.65 -25.62
N PRO A 443 11.09 -35.44 -24.56
CA PRO A 443 11.47 -36.86 -24.51
C PRO A 443 10.57 -37.74 -25.40
#